data_AF-A0A921NXJ2-F1
#
_entry.id   AF-A0A921NXJ2-F1
#
_cell.length_a   1.000
_cell.length_b   1.000
_cell.length_c   1.000
_cell.angle_alpha   90.00
_cell.angle_beta   90.00
_cell.angle_gamma   90.00
#
_symmetry.space_group_name_H-M   'P 1'
#
loop_
_entity.id
_entity.type
_entity.pdbx_description
1 polymer ?
#
loop_
_entity_poly.entity_id
_entity_poly.type
_entity_poly.pdbx_seq_one_letter_code
_entity_poly.pdbx_strand_id
1 'polypeptide(L)'
;MRGGRGWKLPAAVLLGTLAGHAAAGEAVGTAQRTVAGAQEFLRQVLPGNRYVSSMMSEIQAKATREGLRSRFEPLPVIVDADPVEGCRSYLVADIRPTRLIVVDPAGSGSSEAWLSELAGDDYVGRPDGMHFGSIRALRQDGPRVHLRFAGEQVDAVLHLEGEEIAGRVRTALDFLRQACDATAATGF
;
A
#
# COMPACT_ATOMS: atom_id res chain seq x y z
N MET A 1 63.92 37.38 -1.39
CA MET A 1 64.48 37.87 -0.10
C MET A 1 63.56 37.36 1.01
N ARG A 2 63.75 36.12 1.50
CA ARG A 2 64.29 35.77 2.83
C ARG A 2 63.90 36.73 3.98
N GLY A 3 62.95 36.28 4.80
CA GLY A 3 62.80 36.64 6.21
C GLY A 3 62.33 35.39 6.94
N GLY A 4 63.05 34.96 7.98
CA GLY A 4 62.78 33.70 8.67
C GLY A 4 62.99 33.78 10.17
N ARG A 5 62.76 32.61 10.80
CA ARG A 5 62.97 32.21 12.21
C ARG A 5 61.84 32.62 13.17
N GLY A 6 61.40 31.78 14.10
CA GLY A 6 61.95 30.49 14.52
C GLY A 6 61.04 29.75 15.50
N TRP A 7 61.35 28.46 15.66
CA TRP A 7 60.76 27.54 16.62
C TRP A 7 61.08 27.89 18.07
N LYS A 8 60.10 27.66 18.95
CA LYS A 8 60.30 27.17 20.32
C LYS A 8 59.17 26.19 20.67
N LEU A 9 59.53 24.93 20.94
CA LEU A 9 58.76 24.00 21.80
C LEU A 9 59.27 24.21 23.25
N PRO A 10 58.44 23.96 24.28
CA PRO A 10 58.45 22.60 24.85
C PRO A 10 57.11 22.08 25.43
N ALA A 11 56.96 20.76 25.28
CA ALA A 11 56.52 19.74 26.25
C ALA A 11 55.57 20.12 27.41
N ALA A 12 54.42 19.44 27.50
CA ALA A 12 54.19 18.37 28.48
C ALA A 12 52.73 17.88 28.45
N VAL A 13 52.62 16.55 28.56
CA VAL A 13 51.43 15.71 28.56
C VAL A 13 50.57 15.95 29.81
N LEU A 14 49.24 16.03 29.63
CA LEU A 14 48.28 15.58 30.64
C LEU A 14 47.25 14.67 29.96
N LEU A 15 47.32 13.38 30.29
CA LEU A 15 46.24 12.42 30.06
C LEU A 15 45.03 12.83 30.90
N GLY A 16 43.88 12.97 30.25
CA GLY A 16 42.56 13.02 30.89
C GLY A 16 41.60 12.18 30.07
N THR A 17 41.23 11.02 30.62
CA THR A 17 40.30 10.04 30.07
C THR A 17 38.84 10.47 30.18
N LEU A 18 38.09 10.16 29.12
CA LEU A 18 36.71 9.68 29.07
C LEU A 18 35.51 10.64 29.27
N ALA A 19 34.65 10.56 28.24
CA ALA A 19 33.19 10.52 28.28
C ALA A 19 32.43 11.83 28.56
N GLY A 20 31.94 12.42 27.48
CA GLY A 20 30.88 13.43 27.52
C GLY A 20 30.31 13.65 26.11
N HIS A 21 29.31 12.86 25.75
CA HIS A 21 28.58 12.92 24.49
C HIS A 21 27.92 14.29 24.27
N ALA A 22 28.22 14.95 23.15
CA ALA A 22 27.30 15.88 22.49
C ALA A 22 27.75 16.12 21.05
N ALA A 23 27.84 15.06 20.24
CA ALA A 23 27.76 15.24 18.80
C ALA A 23 26.28 15.33 18.46
N ALA A 24 25.85 16.53 18.07
CA ALA A 24 24.60 16.79 17.40
C ALA A 24 24.57 15.99 16.08
N GLY A 25 24.24 14.70 16.18
CA GLY A 25 23.70 13.95 15.07
C GLY A 25 22.25 14.35 14.97
N GLU A 26 21.88 14.98 13.86
CA GLU A 26 20.50 15.12 13.44
C GLU A 26 19.80 13.78 13.65
N ALA A 27 18.97 13.71 14.68
CA ALA A 27 17.84 12.82 14.66
C ALA A 27 17.02 13.30 13.46
N VAL A 28 17.25 12.68 12.30
CA VAL A 28 16.23 12.55 11.27
C VAL A 28 15.08 11.91 12.01
N GLY A 29 14.22 12.76 12.57
CA GLY A 29 13.10 12.33 13.38
C GLY A 29 12.38 11.31 12.53
N THR A 30 12.24 10.09 13.05
CA THR A 30 11.25 9.18 12.53
C THR A 30 9.95 9.95 12.57
N ALA A 31 9.56 10.55 11.43
CA ALA A 31 8.35 11.34 11.32
C ALA A 31 7.27 10.47 11.92
N GLN A 32 6.66 10.95 13.00
CA GLN A 32 5.78 10.14 13.81
C GLN A 32 4.75 9.51 12.86
N ARG A 33 4.73 8.18 12.75
CA ARG A 33 3.78 7.50 11.88
C ARG A 33 2.41 7.75 12.50
N THR A 34 1.66 8.68 11.91
CA THR A 34 0.30 9.02 12.34
C THR A 34 -0.69 8.41 11.37
N VAL A 35 -1.91 8.16 11.84
CA VAL A 35 -3.02 7.69 10.99
C VAL A 35 -3.26 8.68 9.85
N ALA A 36 -3.34 9.98 10.15
CA ALA A 36 -3.51 11.02 9.14
C ALA A 36 -2.37 11.04 8.11
N GLY A 37 -1.10 10.95 8.55
CA GLY A 37 0.05 10.94 7.64
C GLY A 37 0.10 9.71 6.73
N ALA A 38 -0.26 8.54 7.25
CA ALA A 38 -0.34 7.33 6.44
C ALA A 38 -1.52 7.37 5.44
N GLN A 39 -2.68 7.89 5.84
CA GLN A 39 -3.80 8.10 4.91
C GLN A 39 -3.45 9.11 3.82
N GLU A 40 -2.79 10.21 4.18
CA GLU A 40 -2.33 11.22 3.23
C GLU A 40 -1.33 10.64 2.22
N PHE A 41 -0.42 9.78 2.68
CA PHE A 41 0.48 9.06 1.79
C PHE A 41 -0.28 8.17 0.80
N LEU A 42 -1.29 7.41 1.26
CA LEU A 42 -2.11 6.58 0.37
C LEU A 42 -2.91 7.42 -0.62
N ARG A 43 -3.46 8.56 -0.19
CA ARG A 43 -4.17 9.52 -1.03
C ARG A 43 -3.32 10.02 -2.19
N GLN A 44 -2.03 10.30 -1.94
CA GLN A 44 -1.11 10.78 -2.96
C GLN A 44 -0.64 9.68 -3.91
N VAL A 45 -0.50 8.45 -3.41
CA VAL A 45 0.14 7.36 -4.16
C VAL A 45 -0.85 6.49 -4.90
N LEU A 46 -2.02 6.18 -4.35
CA LEU A 46 -2.91 5.18 -4.93
C LEU A 46 -3.60 5.62 -6.22
N PRO A 47 -4.11 6.86 -6.37
CA PRO A 47 -4.76 7.28 -7.61
C PRO A 47 -3.87 7.08 -8.84
N GLY A 48 -4.45 6.59 -9.93
CA GLY A 48 -3.73 6.21 -11.16
C GLY A 48 -3.18 4.78 -11.17
N ASN A 49 -2.96 4.15 -10.02
CA ASN A 49 -2.62 2.72 -9.95
C ASN A 49 -3.85 1.84 -10.22
N ARG A 50 -3.68 0.51 -10.23
CA ARG A 50 -4.78 -0.41 -10.53
C ARG A 50 -5.29 -1.17 -9.31
N TYR A 51 -6.58 -1.46 -9.31
CA TYR A 51 -7.24 -2.15 -8.22
C TYR A 51 -8.20 -3.23 -8.71
N VAL A 52 -8.07 -4.42 -8.14
CA VAL A 52 -9.00 -5.53 -8.29
C VAL A 52 -9.66 -5.75 -6.93
N SER A 53 -10.97 -5.50 -6.83
CA SER A 53 -11.71 -5.66 -5.58
C SER A 53 -11.89 -7.13 -5.19
N SER A 54 -12.27 -7.41 -3.93
CA SER A 54 -12.57 -8.79 -3.50
C SER A 54 -13.68 -9.43 -4.35
N MET A 55 -14.71 -8.66 -4.73
CA MET A 55 -15.76 -9.13 -5.65
C MET A 55 -15.19 -9.57 -7.00
N MET A 56 -14.28 -8.78 -7.57
CA MET A 56 -13.62 -9.11 -8.83
C MET A 56 -12.72 -10.35 -8.70
N SER A 57 -11.97 -10.47 -7.61
CA SER A 57 -11.17 -11.66 -7.31
C SER A 57 -12.04 -12.91 -7.15
N GLU A 58 -13.25 -12.78 -6.59
CA GLU A 58 -14.18 -13.92 -6.43
C GLU A 58 -14.72 -14.38 -7.79
N ILE A 59 -14.98 -13.44 -8.71
CA ILE A 59 -15.33 -13.78 -10.11
C ILE A 59 -14.21 -14.62 -10.74
N GLN A 60 -12.93 -14.23 -10.54
CA GLN A 60 -11.80 -14.98 -11.07
C GLN A 60 -11.64 -16.35 -10.40
N ALA A 61 -11.83 -16.41 -9.08
CA ALA A 61 -11.79 -17.65 -8.33
C ALA A 61 -12.89 -18.61 -8.78
N LYS A 62 -14.10 -18.09 -9.04
CA LYS A 62 -15.22 -18.87 -9.58
C LYS A 62 -14.89 -19.44 -10.96
N ALA A 63 -14.41 -18.61 -11.89
CA ALA A 63 -14.00 -19.07 -13.21
C ALA A 63 -12.94 -20.19 -13.11
N THR A 64 -11.96 -20.02 -12.22
CA THR A 64 -10.91 -21.03 -11.99
C THR A 64 -11.51 -22.36 -11.48
N ARG A 65 -12.47 -22.31 -10.54
CA ARG A 65 -13.15 -23.51 -10.04
C ARG A 65 -13.95 -24.24 -11.12
N GLU A 66 -14.42 -23.51 -12.14
CA GLU A 66 -15.12 -24.04 -13.30
C GLU A 66 -14.17 -24.50 -14.42
N GLY A 67 -12.85 -24.49 -14.18
CA GLY A 67 -11.83 -24.90 -15.16
C GLY A 67 -11.55 -23.83 -16.24
N LEU A 68 -12.07 -22.63 -16.07
CA LEU A 68 -11.91 -21.51 -17.00
C LEU A 68 -10.74 -20.62 -16.57
N ARG A 69 -10.22 -19.85 -17.51
CA ARG A 69 -9.29 -18.74 -17.22
C ARG A 69 -10.05 -17.43 -17.35
N SER A 70 -9.77 -16.48 -16.46
CA SER A 70 -10.36 -15.14 -16.56
C SER A 70 -9.33 -14.06 -16.33
N ARG A 71 -9.56 -12.88 -16.92
CA ARG A 71 -8.78 -11.67 -16.68
C ARG A 71 -9.65 -10.42 -16.85
N PHE A 72 -9.19 -9.32 -16.26
CA PHE A 72 -9.77 -8.00 -16.46
C PHE A 72 -8.85 -7.18 -17.38
N GLU A 73 -9.42 -6.58 -18.41
CA GLU A 73 -8.64 -5.85 -19.42
C GLU A 73 -9.35 -4.58 -19.90
N PRO A 74 -8.74 -3.38 -19.73
CA PRO A 74 -7.63 -3.10 -18.81
C PRO A 74 -8.04 -3.32 -17.35
N LEU A 75 -7.07 -3.43 -16.44
CA LEU A 75 -7.35 -3.38 -15.01
C LEU A 75 -7.99 -2.03 -14.61
N PRO A 76 -8.92 -2.00 -13.65
CA PRO A 76 -9.56 -0.77 -13.19
C PRO A 76 -8.57 0.20 -12.57
N VAL A 77 -8.76 1.50 -12.81
CA VAL A 77 -7.89 2.57 -12.31
C VAL A 77 -8.45 3.13 -11.02
N ILE A 78 -7.63 3.24 -9.98
CA ILE A 78 -8.02 3.92 -8.75
C ILE A 78 -8.20 5.40 -9.05
N VAL A 79 -9.40 5.91 -8.77
CA VAL A 79 -9.78 7.31 -8.98
C VAL A 79 -9.90 8.09 -7.67
N ASP A 80 -10.14 7.39 -6.56
CA ASP A 80 -10.31 8.01 -5.26
C ASP A 80 -9.68 7.16 -4.15
N ALA A 81 -8.85 7.81 -3.34
CA ALA A 81 -8.21 7.28 -2.15
C ALA A 81 -8.25 8.28 -0.98
N ASP A 82 -9.15 9.26 -1.04
CA ASP A 82 -9.24 10.33 -0.05
C ASP A 82 -9.62 9.78 1.34
N PRO A 83 -9.09 10.36 2.42
CA PRO A 83 -9.57 10.09 3.77
C PRO A 83 -11.03 10.50 3.91
N VAL A 84 -11.86 9.59 4.44
CA VAL A 84 -13.24 9.88 4.84
C VAL A 84 -13.25 10.42 6.27
N GLU A 85 -12.55 9.70 7.15
CA GLU A 85 -12.36 10.03 8.57
C GLU A 85 -11.09 9.34 9.06
N GLY A 86 -10.74 9.53 10.33
CA GLY A 86 -9.67 8.75 10.96
C GLY A 86 -9.96 7.26 10.78
N CYS A 87 -8.95 6.50 10.34
CA CYS A 87 -9.06 5.06 10.11
C CYS A 87 -9.95 4.61 8.94
N ARG A 88 -10.46 5.54 8.12
CA ARG A 88 -11.25 5.22 6.94
C ARG A 88 -10.86 6.06 5.72
N SER A 89 -10.64 5.41 4.58
CA SER A 89 -10.38 6.08 3.32
C SER A 89 -11.16 5.43 2.18
N TYR A 90 -11.42 6.19 1.12
CA TYR A 90 -11.86 5.62 -0.13
C TYR A 90 -10.79 4.69 -0.71
N LEU A 91 -11.27 3.71 -1.47
CA LEU A 91 -10.47 2.89 -2.37
C LEU A 91 -11.40 2.53 -3.52
N VAL A 92 -11.58 3.49 -4.41
CA VAL A 92 -12.56 3.43 -5.49
C VAL A 92 -11.83 3.40 -6.82
N ALA A 93 -12.24 2.47 -7.69
CA ALA A 93 -11.70 2.35 -9.03
C ALA A 93 -12.81 2.42 -10.09
N ASP A 94 -12.49 3.09 -11.20
CA ASP A 94 -13.36 3.18 -12.38
C ASP A 94 -13.28 1.88 -13.18
N ILE A 95 -14.43 1.23 -13.36
CA ILE A 95 -14.58 -0.03 -14.08
C ILE A 95 -15.28 0.10 -15.43
N ARG A 96 -15.76 1.30 -15.81
CA ARG A 96 -16.40 1.54 -17.12
C ARG A 96 -15.56 1.07 -18.30
N PRO A 97 -14.22 1.28 -18.34
CA PRO A 97 -13.43 0.81 -19.46
C PRO A 97 -13.04 -0.66 -19.36
N THR A 98 -13.30 -1.34 -18.23
CA THR A 98 -12.80 -2.69 -17.95
C THR A 98 -13.76 -3.76 -18.47
N ARG A 99 -13.21 -4.72 -19.21
CA ARG A 99 -13.90 -5.96 -19.58
C ARG A 99 -13.46 -7.12 -18.70
N LEU A 100 -14.40 -8.00 -18.37
CA LEU A 100 -14.11 -9.36 -17.95
C LEU A 100 -13.98 -10.23 -19.20
N ILE A 101 -12.82 -10.86 -19.37
CA ILE A 101 -12.55 -11.81 -20.45
C ILE A 101 -12.43 -13.19 -19.81
N VAL A 102 -13.24 -14.15 -20.26
CA VAL A 102 -13.21 -15.55 -19.83
C VAL A 102 -12.84 -16.42 -21.02
N VAL A 103 -11.88 -17.31 -20.83
CA VAL A 103 -11.33 -18.20 -21.86
C VAL A 103 -11.45 -19.63 -21.39
N ASP A 104 -12.05 -20.48 -22.23
CA ASP A 104 -12.02 -21.92 -22.04
C ASP A 104 -10.69 -22.49 -22.58
N PRO A 105 -9.86 -23.10 -21.72
CA PRO A 105 -8.62 -23.73 -22.15
C PRO A 105 -8.82 -24.88 -23.15
N ALA A 106 -10.00 -25.49 -23.20
CA ALA A 106 -10.32 -26.60 -24.11
C ALA A 106 -10.62 -26.14 -25.55
N GLY A 107 -10.61 -24.83 -25.82
CA GLY A 107 -10.67 -24.28 -27.18
C GLY A 107 -12.05 -23.86 -27.66
N SER A 108 -13.06 -23.80 -26.79
CA SER A 108 -14.42 -23.35 -27.17
C SER A 108 -14.55 -21.83 -27.43
N GLY A 109 -13.48 -21.06 -27.19
CA GLY A 109 -13.39 -19.63 -27.49
C GLY A 109 -13.24 -18.76 -26.24
N SER A 110 -13.45 -17.44 -26.43
CA SER A 110 -13.48 -16.46 -25.34
C SER A 110 -14.81 -15.73 -25.29
N SER A 111 -15.30 -15.47 -24.08
CA SER A 111 -16.46 -14.61 -23.82
C SER A 111 -16.00 -13.33 -23.14
N GLU A 112 -16.62 -12.21 -23.50
CA GLU A 112 -16.31 -10.90 -22.93
C GLU A 112 -17.60 -10.24 -22.43
N ALA A 113 -17.49 -9.50 -21.33
CA ALA A 113 -18.56 -8.66 -20.81
C ALA A 113 -17.96 -7.39 -20.19
N TRP A 114 -18.67 -6.26 -20.31
CA TRP A 114 -18.29 -5.04 -19.60
C TRP A 114 -18.52 -5.23 -18.10
N LEU A 115 -17.51 -4.87 -17.30
CA LEU A 115 -17.60 -5.07 -15.86
C LEU A 115 -18.65 -4.16 -15.23
N SER A 116 -18.86 -2.95 -15.74
CA SER A 116 -19.87 -2.03 -15.24
C SER A 116 -21.30 -2.55 -15.43
N GLU A 117 -21.57 -3.20 -16.57
CA GLU A 117 -22.86 -3.86 -16.83
C GLU A 117 -23.10 -5.04 -15.87
N LEU A 118 -22.05 -5.82 -15.57
CA LEU A 118 -22.12 -6.93 -14.62
C LEU A 118 -22.28 -6.47 -13.17
N ALA A 119 -21.59 -5.40 -12.79
CA ALA A 119 -21.62 -4.85 -11.44
C ALA A 119 -22.88 -4.02 -11.17
N GLY A 120 -23.51 -3.49 -12.22
CA GLY A 120 -24.61 -2.52 -12.11
C GLY A 120 -24.15 -1.14 -11.63
N ASP A 121 -22.86 -0.83 -11.74
CA ASP A 121 -22.23 0.41 -11.29
C ASP A 121 -21.01 0.72 -12.17
N ASP A 122 -20.63 1.99 -12.27
CA ASP A 122 -19.44 2.46 -12.98
C ASP A 122 -18.16 2.32 -12.14
N TYR A 123 -18.31 2.09 -10.83
CA TYR A 123 -17.21 2.04 -9.89
C TYR A 123 -17.21 0.76 -9.03
N VAL A 124 -16.02 0.35 -8.59
CA VAL A 124 -15.86 -0.66 -7.54
C VAL A 124 -15.13 -0.09 -6.35
N GLY A 125 -15.53 -0.54 -5.17
CA GLY A 125 -15.05 -0.02 -3.89
C GLY A 125 -16.17 -0.04 -2.86
N ARG A 126 -15.93 0.59 -1.71
CA ARG A 126 -16.98 0.80 -0.71
C ARG A 126 -17.39 2.28 -0.73
N PRO A 127 -18.68 2.60 -0.99
CA PRO A 127 -19.15 3.98 -1.09
C PRO A 127 -19.02 4.74 0.24
N ASP A 128 -19.02 4.04 1.37
CA ASP A 128 -18.83 4.64 2.71
C ASP A 128 -17.36 4.67 3.15
N GLY A 129 -16.42 4.32 2.26
CA GLY A 129 -15.01 4.13 2.58
C GLY A 129 -14.68 2.76 3.19
N MET A 130 -13.42 2.37 3.06
CA MET A 130 -12.84 1.17 3.66
C MET A 130 -12.19 1.52 4.99
N HIS A 131 -12.61 0.83 6.06
CA HIS A 131 -12.00 0.96 7.37
C HIS A 131 -10.75 0.09 7.47
N PHE A 132 -9.59 0.66 7.82
CA PHE A 132 -8.32 -0.08 7.78
C PHE A 132 -8.26 -1.25 8.79
N GLY A 133 -8.96 -1.14 9.93
CA GLY A 133 -9.11 -2.25 10.89
C GLY A 133 -9.89 -3.46 10.35
N SER A 134 -10.55 -3.34 9.19
CA SER A 134 -11.19 -4.49 8.52
C SER A 134 -10.20 -5.37 7.76
N ILE A 135 -8.97 -4.92 7.55
CA ILE A 135 -7.92 -5.70 6.89
C ILE A 135 -7.42 -6.77 7.88
N ARG A 136 -7.53 -8.05 7.51
CA ARG A 136 -7.12 -9.20 8.32
C ARG A 136 -5.76 -9.77 7.92
N ALA A 137 -5.41 -9.67 6.65
CA ALA A 137 -4.08 -10.06 6.17
C ALA A 137 -3.59 -9.12 5.07
N LEU A 138 -2.28 -8.91 5.04
CA LEU A 138 -1.57 -8.13 4.03
C LEU A 138 -0.37 -8.93 3.53
N ARG A 139 -0.26 -9.09 2.22
CA ARG A 139 0.89 -9.74 1.57
C ARG A 139 1.34 -8.90 0.39
N GLN A 140 2.64 -8.87 0.14
CA GLN A 140 3.19 -8.32 -1.10
C GLN A 140 3.72 -9.44 -1.98
N ASP A 141 3.56 -9.29 -3.28
CA ASP A 141 4.07 -10.17 -4.33
C ASP A 141 4.57 -9.31 -5.50
N GLY A 142 5.86 -9.00 -5.48
CA GLY A 142 6.48 -8.01 -6.37
C GLY A 142 5.75 -6.66 -6.30
N PRO A 143 5.22 -6.12 -7.41
CA PRO A 143 4.50 -4.84 -7.44
C PRO A 143 3.04 -4.93 -6.94
N ARG A 144 2.59 -6.10 -6.46
CA ARG A 144 1.21 -6.31 -6.02
C ARG A 144 1.12 -6.32 -4.51
N VAL A 145 0.10 -5.65 -3.98
CA VAL A 145 -0.28 -5.73 -2.56
C VAL A 145 -1.65 -6.40 -2.47
N HIS A 146 -1.68 -7.55 -1.80
CA HIS A 146 -2.87 -8.33 -1.53
C HIS A 146 -3.45 -7.95 -0.17
N LEU A 147 -4.75 -7.64 -0.14
CA LEU A 147 -5.49 -7.23 1.04
C LEU A 147 -6.63 -8.23 1.28
N ARG A 148 -6.60 -8.93 2.41
CA ARG A 148 -7.72 -9.75 2.87
C ARG A 148 -8.59 -8.94 3.82
N PHE A 149 -9.85 -8.71 3.48
CA PHE A 149 -10.80 -8.07 4.38
C PHE A 149 -11.53 -9.08 5.27
N ALA A 150 -12.07 -8.61 6.40
CA ALA A 150 -12.90 -9.40 7.28
C ALA A 150 -14.17 -9.87 6.55
N GLY A 151 -14.47 -11.17 6.66
CA GLY A 151 -15.62 -11.78 5.98
C GLY A 151 -15.34 -12.22 4.54
N GLU A 152 -14.22 -11.81 3.94
CA GLU A 152 -13.86 -12.17 2.56
C GLU A 152 -12.97 -13.42 2.51
N GLN A 153 -13.17 -14.25 1.48
CA GLN A 153 -12.37 -15.48 1.25
C GLN A 153 -11.28 -15.31 0.20
N VAL A 154 -11.28 -14.17 -0.50
CA VAL A 154 -10.31 -13.83 -1.53
C VAL A 154 -9.73 -12.44 -1.28
N ASP A 155 -8.49 -12.26 -1.72
CA ASP A 155 -7.78 -10.99 -1.55
C ASP A 155 -8.26 -9.99 -2.60
N ALA A 156 -8.48 -8.74 -2.19
CA ALA A 156 -8.38 -7.63 -3.13
C ALA A 156 -6.91 -7.37 -3.46
N VAL A 157 -6.62 -6.81 -4.63
CA VAL A 157 -5.25 -6.65 -5.12
C VAL A 157 -5.04 -5.23 -5.64
N LEU A 158 -4.05 -4.55 -5.06
CA LEU A 158 -3.48 -3.33 -5.63
C LEU A 158 -2.34 -3.72 -6.55
N HIS A 159 -2.35 -3.23 -7.79
CA HIS A 159 -1.22 -3.35 -8.70
C HIS A 159 -0.58 -1.98 -8.84
N LEU A 160 0.67 -1.89 -8.40
CA LEU A 160 1.40 -0.63 -8.30
C LEU A 160 2.52 -0.58 -9.36
N GLU A 161 3.04 0.62 -9.62
CA GLU A 161 4.05 0.83 -10.67
C GLU A 161 5.36 0.06 -10.45
N GLY A 162 5.67 -0.33 -9.21
CA GLY A 162 6.90 -1.06 -8.89
C GLY A 162 6.90 -1.67 -7.49
N GLU A 163 7.90 -2.52 -7.24
CA GLU A 163 8.04 -3.24 -5.98
C GLU A 163 8.36 -2.32 -4.79
N GLU A 164 9.14 -1.26 -5.02
CA GLU A 164 9.49 -0.29 -3.97
C GLU A 164 8.23 0.44 -3.46
N ILE A 165 7.43 0.98 -4.38
CA ILE A 165 6.19 1.67 -4.01
C ILE A 165 5.19 0.69 -3.38
N ALA A 166 5.15 -0.57 -3.83
CA ALA A 166 4.37 -1.63 -3.19
C ALA A 166 4.80 -1.91 -1.76
N GLY A 167 6.11 -1.93 -1.47
CA GLY A 167 6.64 -2.07 -0.12
C GLY A 167 6.20 -0.93 0.81
N ARG A 168 6.23 0.30 0.30
CA ARG A 168 5.80 1.50 1.05
C ARG A 168 4.30 1.51 1.30
N VAL A 169 3.49 1.22 0.28
CA VAL A 169 2.03 1.09 0.39
C VAL A 169 1.64 -0.02 1.37
N ARG A 170 2.24 -1.20 1.26
CA ARG A 170 2.01 -2.31 2.19
C ARG A 170 2.34 -1.91 3.63
N THR A 171 3.45 -1.19 3.85
CA THR A 171 3.86 -0.75 5.18
C THR A 171 2.91 0.30 5.76
N ALA A 172 2.42 1.23 4.96
CA ALA A 172 1.41 2.20 5.37
C ALA A 172 0.08 1.53 5.73
N LEU A 173 -0.38 0.60 4.89
CA LEU A 173 -1.59 -0.20 5.14
C LEU A 173 -1.46 -1.06 6.40
N ASP A 174 -0.31 -1.68 6.64
CA ASP A 174 -0.10 -2.51 7.83
C ASP A 174 -0.07 -1.67 9.11
N PHE A 175 0.57 -0.49 9.06
CA PHE A 175 0.51 0.47 10.16
C PHE A 175 -0.94 0.90 10.45
N LEU A 176 -1.70 1.31 9.42
CA LEU A 176 -3.09 1.73 9.57
C LEU A 176 -3.97 0.59 10.09
N ARG A 177 -3.79 -0.63 9.58
CA ARG A 177 -4.48 -1.82 10.06
C ARG A 177 -4.29 -2.02 11.56
N GLN A 178 -3.05 -1.93 12.05
CA GLN A 178 -2.73 -2.12 13.47
C GLN A 178 -3.25 -0.96 14.34
N ALA A 179 -3.08 0.29 13.90
CA ALA A 179 -3.51 1.47 14.64
C ALA A 179 -5.04 1.60 14.73
N CYS A 180 -5.76 1.05 13.76
CA CYS A 180 -7.20 1.15 13.62
C CYS A 180 -7.95 -0.13 14.02
N ASP A 181 -7.26 -1.15 14.54
CA ASP A 181 -7.92 -2.35 15.04
C ASP A 181 -8.50 -2.11 16.43
N ALA A 182 -9.81 -1.84 16.49
CA ALA A 182 -10.53 -1.63 17.75
C ALA A 182 -10.45 -2.84 18.70
N THR A 183 -10.26 -4.06 18.17
CA THR A 183 -10.16 -5.28 19.00
C THR A 183 -8.78 -5.47 19.62
N ALA A 184 -7.73 -4.85 19.06
CA ALA A 184 -6.41 -4.79 19.69
C ALA A 184 -6.39 -3.84 20.92
N ALA A 185 -7.30 -2.86 20.95
CA ALA A 185 -7.39 -1.88 22.05
C ALA A 185 -8.14 -2.41 23.30
N THR A 186 -8.91 -3.49 23.20
CA THR A 186 -9.69 -4.06 24.31
C THR A 186 -9.01 -5.25 25.00
N GLY A 187 -7.73 -5.49 24.74
CA GLY A 187 -6.94 -6.52 25.43
C GLY A 187 -6.55 -6.09 26.84
N PHE A 188 -7.51 -6.12 27.77
CA PHE A 188 -7.30 -6.10 29.21
C PHE A 188 -7.91 -7.36 29.82
#